data_AF-A0A9D1XM38-F1
#
_entry.id   AF-A0A9D1XM38-F1
#
_cell.length_a   1.000
_cell.length_b   1.000
_cell.length_c   1.000
_cell.angle_alpha   90.00
_cell.angle_beta   90.00
_cell.angle_gamma   90.00
#
_symmetry.space_group_name_H-M   'P 1'
#
loop_
_entity.id
_entity.type
_entity.pdbx_description
1 polymer ?
#
loop_
_entity_poly.entity_id
_entity_poly.type
_entity_poly.pdbx_seq_one_letter_code
_entity_poly.pdbx_strand_id
1 'polypeptide(L)'
;MNIEIANRLVKLRKENNLSQEALANKLGISRQAVSKWERAEASPDTDNLIMLAKIYHMSLDDLLKTDQDEFESAKLNQDDIVKEEKAEKVHVSLRHGVHVIDKDGSEVHVGWDGIHIDNAKDKDNNIDYDWEKLQYEKPTKFPFALIIIVIYIACSVYTSLWHPLWIMLLIIPLIDGAIAAIKHRDLNQFPYPVLALLYFLYEGFFEYVWSPTWIIFLTIPVYYAIVNYYNYRRKKRNQKDDA
;
A
#
# COMPACT_ATOMS: atom_id res chain seq x y z
N MET A 1 -3.77 22.70 14.48
CA MET A 1 -4.93 23.18 13.72
C MET A 1 -4.80 24.68 13.48
N ASN A 2 -5.24 25.20 12.33
CA ASN A 2 -5.23 26.64 12.07
C ASN A 2 -6.26 27.36 12.96
N ILE A 3 -5.92 28.54 13.45
CA ILE A 3 -6.76 29.41 14.28
C ILE A 3 -8.07 29.77 13.55
N GLU A 4 -8.01 29.93 12.23
CA GLU A 4 -9.19 30.23 11.39
C GLU A 4 -10.22 29.09 11.42
N ILE A 5 -9.76 27.84 11.31
CA ILE A 5 -10.62 26.64 11.41
C ILE A 5 -11.18 26.51 12.84
N ALA A 6 -10.39 26.81 13.87
CA ALA A 6 -10.86 26.79 15.25
C ALA A 6 -12.00 27.81 15.48
N ASN A 7 -11.86 29.02 14.96
CA ASN A 7 -12.90 30.06 15.00
C ASN A 7 -14.15 29.65 14.22
N ARG A 8 -14.00 28.98 13.08
CA ARG A 8 -15.11 28.43 12.29
C ARG A 8 -15.88 27.37 13.07
N LEU A 9 -15.21 26.45 13.76
CA LEU A 9 -15.88 25.47 14.63
C LEU A 9 -16.70 26.15 15.74
N VAL A 10 -16.18 27.22 16.35
CA VAL A 10 -16.92 28.01 17.35
C VAL A 10 -18.17 28.63 16.73
N LYS A 11 -18.07 29.18 15.52
CA LYS A 11 -19.18 29.79 14.78
C LYS A 11 -20.26 28.75 14.47
N LEU A 12 -19.89 27.61 13.90
CA LEU A 12 -20.80 26.51 13.57
C LEU A 12 -21.50 25.93 14.79
N ARG A 13 -20.78 25.79 15.91
CA ARG A 13 -21.38 25.38 17.18
C ARG A 13 -22.46 26.36 17.65
N LYS A 14 -22.21 27.67 17.56
CA LYS A 14 -23.17 28.71 17.94
C LYS A 14 -24.37 28.76 17.01
N GLU A 15 -24.16 28.63 15.70
CA GLU A 15 -25.24 28.60 14.70
C GLU A 15 -26.18 27.41 14.90
N ASN A 16 -25.63 26.27 15.35
CA ASN A 16 -26.41 25.09 15.71
C ASN A 16 -26.97 25.12 17.15
N ASN A 17 -26.83 26.24 17.87
CA ASN A 17 -27.29 26.44 19.24
C ASN A 17 -26.78 25.37 20.24
N LEU A 18 -25.56 24.84 20.03
CA LEU A 18 -24.99 23.80 20.87
C LEU A 18 -24.05 24.40 21.94
N SER A 19 -24.12 23.90 23.16
CA SER A 19 -23.05 24.15 24.16
C SER A 19 -21.84 23.26 23.86
N GLN A 20 -20.65 23.63 24.37
CA GLN A 20 -19.45 22.78 24.23
C GLN A 20 -19.68 21.37 24.80
N GLU A 21 -20.46 21.28 25.87
CA GLU A 21 -20.82 20.01 26.51
C GLU A 21 -21.82 19.21 25.66
N ALA A 22 -22.83 19.87 25.07
CA ALA A 22 -23.78 19.22 24.17
C ALA A 22 -23.10 18.68 22.90
N LEU A 23 -22.14 19.44 22.34
CA LEU A 23 -21.34 18.99 21.20
C LEU A 23 -20.44 17.80 21.58
N ALA A 24 -19.78 17.87 22.73
CA ALA A 24 -18.94 16.79 23.23
C ALA A 24 -19.75 15.49 23.46
N ASN A 25 -20.94 15.61 24.04
CA ASN A 25 -21.85 14.47 24.24
C ASN A 25 -22.31 13.86 22.91
N LYS A 26 -22.60 14.69 21.89
CA LYS A 26 -22.94 14.20 20.54
C LYS A 26 -21.78 13.49 19.85
N LEU A 27 -20.55 13.93 20.09
CA LEU A 27 -19.33 13.36 19.54
C LEU A 27 -18.78 12.17 20.36
N GLY A 28 -19.30 11.92 21.56
CA GLY A 28 -18.80 10.85 22.44
C GLY A 28 -17.43 11.15 23.05
N ILE A 29 -17.06 12.42 23.19
CA ILE A 29 -15.75 12.87 23.69
C ILE A 29 -15.88 13.75 24.94
N SER A 30 -14.75 14.06 25.59
CA SER A 30 -14.74 14.98 26.73
C SER A 30 -14.95 16.44 26.29
N ARG A 31 -15.64 17.25 27.12
CA ARG A 31 -15.78 18.71 26.91
C ARG A 31 -14.41 19.40 26.74
N GLN A 32 -13.39 18.90 27.42
CA GLN A 32 -12.02 19.43 27.35
C GLN A 32 -11.43 19.30 25.94
N ALA A 33 -11.74 18.22 25.20
CA ALA A 33 -11.29 18.03 23.82
C ALA A 33 -11.85 19.11 22.90
N VAL A 34 -13.17 19.36 22.95
CA VAL A 34 -13.83 20.43 22.19
C VAL A 34 -13.22 21.80 22.54
N SER A 35 -12.98 22.07 23.82
CA SER A 35 -12.35 23.33 24.24
C SER A 35 -10.94 23.52 23.69
N LYS A 36 -10.16 22.44 23.54
CA LYS A 36 -8.81 22.52 22.95
C LYS A 36 -8.86 22.78 21.45
N TRP A 37 -9.84 22.20 20.75
CA TRP A 37 -10.06 22.46 19.32
C TRP A 37 -10.47 23.90 19.05
N GLU A 38 -11.40 24.43 19.85
CA GLU A 38 -11.85 25.83 19.74
C GLU A 38 -10.75 26.86 20.06
N ARG A 39 -9.68 26.46 20.77
CA ARG A 39 -8.51 27.30 21.06
C ARG A 39 -7.31 27.03 20.15
N ALA A 40 -7.46 26.20 19.12
CA ALA A 40 -6.37 25.76 18.24
C ALA A 40 -5.19 25.04 18.95
N GLU A 41 -5.36 24.60 20.19
CA GLU A 41 -4.34 23.89 20.97
C GLU A 41 -4.20 22.42 20.53
N ALA A 42 -5.23 21.85 19.91
CA ALA A 42 -5.24 20.50 19.37
C ALA A 42 -6.06 20.45 18.08
N SER A 43 -5.76 19.49 17.22
CA SER A 43 -6.55 19.17 16.03
C SER A 43 -7.53 18.03 16.35
N PRO A 44 -8.78 18.06 15.84
CA PRO A 44 -9.67 16.90 15.87
C PRO A 44 -9.11 15.77 14.99
N ASP A 45 -9.26 14.53 15.44
CA ASP A 45 -8.95 13.35 14.63
C ASP A 45 -9.91 13.23 13.44
N THR A 46 -9.52 12.45 12.43
CA THR A 46 -10.30 12.24 11.21
C THR A 46 -11.74 11.79 11.48
N ASP A 47 -11.94 10.86 12.42
CA ASP A 47 -13.28 10.38 12.80
C ASP A 47 -14.14 11.50 13.41
N ASN A 48 -13.51 12.37 14.22
CA ASN A 48 -14.18 13.53 14.82
C ASN A 48 -14.51 14.59 13.77
N LEU A 49 -13.65 14.81 12.78
CA LEU A 49 -13.91 15.72 11.66
C LEU A 49 -15.09 15.24 10.80
N ILE A 50 -15.14 13.95 10.49
CA ILE A 50 -16.26 13.34 9.75
C ILE A 50 -17.56 13.49 10.55
N MET A 51 -17.50 13.31 11.86
CA MET A 51 -18.68 13.43 12.72
C MET A 51 -19.14 14.88 12.88
N LEU A 52 -18.22 15.84 12.97
CA LEU A 52 -18.53 17.27 12.92
C LEU A 52 -19.21 17.66 11.61
N ALA A 53 -18.68 17.20 10.47
CA ALA A 53 -19.27 17.44 9.15
C ALA A 53 -20.71 16.91 9.07
N LYS A 54 -20.97 15.72 9.64
CA LYS A 54 -22.31 15.14 9.74
C LYS A 54 -23.24 15.94 10.65
N ILE A 55 -22.75 16.42 11.80
CA ILE A 55 -23.54 17.22 12.76
C ILE A 55 -23.92 18.58 12.16
N TYR A 56 -23.02 19.19 11.39
CA TYR A 56 -23.24 20.49 10.76
C TYR A 56 -23.82 20.40 9.35
N HIS A 57 -24.14 19.20 8.86
CA HIS A 57 -24.74 18.96 7.54
C HIS A 57 -23.96 19.60 6.38
N MET A 58 -22.64 19.49 6.40
CA MET A 58 -21.75 20.06 5.38
C MET A 58 -20.68 19.07 4.96
N SER A 59 -20.03 19.33 3.81
CA SER A 59 -18.89 18.53 3.37
C SER A 59 -17.68 18.77 4.28
N LEU A 60 -16.76 17.79 4.32
CA LEU A 60 -15.51 17.96 5.08
C LEU A 60 -14.68 19.13 4.53
N ASP A 61 -14.70 19.30 3.20
CA ASP A 61 -14.03 20.43 2.55
C ASP A 61 -14.66 21.74 3.00
N ASP A 62 -15.99 21.85 3.04
CA ASP A 62 -16.67 23.05 3.56
C ASP A 62 -16.40 23.30 5.05
N LEU A 63 -16.12 22.26 5.84
CA LEU A 63 -15.76 22.42 7.24
C LEU A 63 -14.32 22.98 7.40
N LEU A 64 -13.42 22.61 6.50
CA LEU A 64 -11.99 22.95 6.55
C LEU A 64 -11.59 24.13 5.66
N LYS A 65 -12.50 24.62 4.81
CA LYS A 65 -12.30 25.81 3.97
C LYS A 65 -11.83 27.01 4.79
N THR A 66 -10.86 27.73 4.24
CA THR A 66 -10.29 28.95 4.83
C THR A 66 -10.60 30.13 3.94
N ASP A 67 -10.68 31.35 4.48
CA ASP A 67 -11.11 32.54 3.73
C ASP A 67 -10.19 32.87 2.53
N GLN A 68 -9.00 32.27 2.45
CA GLN A 68 -8.13 32.31 1.27
C GLN A 68 -8.75 31.64 0.03
N ASP A 69 -9.63 30.65 0.21
CA ASP A 69 -10.27 29.89 -0.88
C ASP A 69 -11.42 30.69 -1.55
N GLU A 70 -11.99 31.69 -0.86
CA GLU A 70 -13.01 32.60 -1.43
C GLU A 70 -12.41 33.58 -2.44
N PHE A 71 -11.14 33.99 -2.26
CA PHE A 71 -10.46 34.91 -3.18
C PHE A 71 -10.02 34.24 -4.49
N GLU A 72 -9.78 32.93 -4.50
CA GLU A 72 -9.48 32.17 -5.72
C GLU A 72 -10.75 31.84 -6.51
N SER A 73 -11.82 31.42 -5.83
CA SER A 73 -13.10 31.10 -6.47
C SER A 73 -13.82 32.34 -7.05
N ALA A 74 -13.63 33.53 -6.47
CA ALA A 74 -14.17 34.77 -7.04
C ALA A 74 -13.43 35.24 -8.31
N LYS A 75 -12.13 34.92 -8.46
CA LYS A 75 -11.37 35.25 -9.67
C LYS A 75 -11.72 34.35 -10.86
N LEU A 76 -12.04 33.08 -10.61
CA LEU A 76 -12.42 32.11 -11.64
C LEU A 76 -13.74 32.50 -12.34
N ASN A 77 -14.71 33.08 -11.62
CA ASN A 77 -16.03 33.39 -12.16
C ASN A 77 -16.08 34.51 -13.22
N GLN A 78 -15.10 35.42 -13.27
CA GLN A 78 -15.09 36.49 -14.29
C GLN A 78 -14.58 36.03 -15.66
N ASP A 79 -13.74 34.99 -15.68
CA ASP A 79 -13.13 34.47 -16.91
C ASP A 79 -14.03 33.43 -17.63
N ASP A 80 -15.09 32.95 -16.97
CA ASP A 80 -15.96 31.88 -17.48
C ASP A 80 -17.12 32.36 -18.37
N ILE A 81 -17.45 33.66 -18.41
CA ILE A 81 -18.58 34.17 -19.23
C ILE A 81 -18.27 34.15 -20.74
N VAL A 82 -17.00 33.97 -21.15
CA VAL A 82 -16.58 34.07 -22.57
C VAL A 82 -16.33 32.70 -23.24
N LYS A 83 -16.43 31.56 -22.53
CA LYS A 83 -16.05 30.23 -23.07
C LYS A 83 -17.21 29.23 -23.13
N GLU A 84 -18.39 29.68 -23.50
CA GLU A 84 -19.56 28.84 -23.73
C GLU A 84 -19.52 28.20 -25.15
N GLU A 85 -18.49 27.39 -25.44
CA GLU A 85 -18.50 26.40 -26.54
C GLU A 85 -17.17 25.61 -26.56
N LYS A 86 -17.04 24.59 -25.71
CA LYS A 86 -16.19 23.42 -25.98
C LYS A 86 -16.47 22.33 -24.96
N ALA A 87 -17.14 21.29 -25.45
CA ALA A 87 -17.68 20.18 -24.69
C ALA A 87 -16.64 19.46 -23.82
N GLU A 88 -16.94 19.41 -22.53
CA GLU A 88 -16.38 18.52 -21.52
C GLU A 88 -16.65 17.06 -21.95
N LYS A 89 -15.58 16.27 -22.17
CA LYS A 89 -15.71 14.85 -22.49
C LYS A 89 -15.35 14.02 -21.26
N VAL A 90 -16.34 13.81 -20.40
CA VAL A 90 -16.25 12.80 -19.34
C VAL A 90 -16.43 11.42 -19.98
N HIS A 91 -15.34 10.66 -20.10
CA HIS A 91 -15.40 9.27 -20.56
C HIS A 91 -15.34 8.33 -19.35
N VAL A 92 -16.47 7.72 -19.01
CA VAL A 92 -16.56 6.71 -17.95
C VAL A 92 -16.47 5.34 -18.58
N SER A 93 -15.45 4.55 -18.21
CA SER A 93 -15.39 3.15 -18.65
C SER A 93 -15.11 2.22 -17.47
N LEU A 94 -15.97 1.22 -17.30
CA LEU A 94 -15.87 0.21 -16.21
C LEU A 94 -14.54 -0.55 -16.18
N ARG A 95 -13.78 -0.53 -17.29
CA ARG A 95 -12.48 -1.20 -17.41
C ARG A 95 -11.28 -0.28 -17.15
N HIS A 96 -11.38 1.02 -17.44
CA HIS A 96 -10.25 1.96 -17.33
C HIS A 96 -10.47 3.05 -16.26
N GLY A 97 -11.58 3.00 -15.53
CA GLY A 97 -11.88 3.97 -14.47
C GLY A 97 -12.52 5.26 -14.99
N VAL A 98 -12.46 6.30 -14.17
CA VAL A 98 -12.98 7.64 -14.46
C VAL A 98 -11.81 8.54 -14.84
N HIS A 99 -11.88 9.15 -16.02
CA HIS A 99 -10.93 10.17 -16.47
C HIS A 99 -11.62 11.53 -16.47
N VAL A 100 -11.00 12.49 -15.78
CA VAL A 100 -11.37 13.91 -15.86
C VAL A 100 -10.13 14.67 -16.31
N ILE A 101 -10.24 15.29 -17.50
CA ILE A 101 -9.19 16.16 -18.04
C ILE A 101 -9.70 17.59 -17.87
N ASP A 102 -8.98 18.38 -17.09
CA ASP A 102 -9.31 19.79 -16.88
C ASP A 102 -8.79 20.66 -18.04
N LYS A 103 -9.37 21.85 -18.22
CA LYS A 103 -9.04 22.81 -19.29
C LYS A 103 -7.57 23.27 -19.23
N ASP A 104 -6.94 23.12 -18.07
CA ASP A 104 -5.56 23.50 -17.78
C ASP A 104 -4.53 22.41 -18.17
N GLY A 105 -4.99 21.29 -18.73
CA GLY A 105 -4.14 20.15 -19.10
C GLY A 105 -3.77 19.24 -17.94
N SER A 106 -4.30 19.52 -16.74
CA SER A 106 -4.21 18.62 -15.59
C SER A 106 -5.18 17.46 -15.76
N GLU A 107 -4.70 16.23 -15.60
CA GLU A 107 -5.53 15.04 -15.68
C GLU A 107 -5.58 14.32 -14.33
N VAL A 108 -6.79 13.93 -13.94
CA VAL A 108 -7.01 13.09 -12.78
C VAL A 108 -7.57 11.76 -13.27
N HIS A 109 -6.80 10.70 -13.03
CA HIS A 109 -7.21 9.33 -13.33
C HIS A 109 -7.54 8.61 -12.03
N VAL A 110 -8.77 8.08 -11.95
CA VAL A 110 -9.19 7.21 -10.85
C VAL A 110 -9.46 5.83 -11.42
N GLY A 111 -8.48 4.94 -11.25
CA GLY A 111 -8.53 3.56 -11.72
C GLY A 111 -8.31 2.55 -10.59
N TRP A 112 -8.40 1.26 -10.94
CA TRP A 112 -8.10 0.16 -10.03
C TRP A 112 -6.62 0.09 -9.60
N ASP A 113 -5.76 0.88 -10.23
CA ASP A 113 -4.33 1.02 -9.96
C ASP A 113 -4.00 2.17 -8.98
N GLY A 114 -5.00 2.99 -8.63
CA GLY A 114 -4.84 4.15 -7.74
C GLY A 114 -5.41 5.44 -8.32
N ILE A 115 -5.16 6.53 -7.60
CA ILE A 115 -5.55 7.90 -7.98
C ILE A 115 -4.28 8.61 -8.44
N HIS A 116 -4.21 8.96 -9.72
CA HIS A 116 -3.10 9.72 -10.30
C HIS A 116 -3.54 11.15 -10.57
N ILE A 117 -2.71 12.11 -10.18
CA ILE A 117 -2.92 13.55 -10.39
C ILE A 117 -1.71 14.04 -11.19
N ASP A 118 -1.89 14.22 -12.48
CA ASP A 118 -0.86 14.77 -13.35
C ASP A 118 -1.15 16.26 -13.55
N ASN A 119 -0.40 17.12 -12.85
CA ASN A 119 -0.50 18.56 -12.98
C ASN A 119 0.43 19.07 -14.09
N ALA A 120 -0.12 19.62 -15.17
CA ALA A 120 0.67 20.16 -16.28
C ALA A 120 1.56 21.37 -15.87
N LYS A 121 1.23 22.06 -14.78
CA LYS A 121 1.92 23.26 -14.28
C LYS A 121 3.10 22.97 -13.34
N ASP A 122 3.25 21.73 -12.85
CA ASP A 122 4.24 21.38 -11.80
C ASP A 122 5.57 20.81 -12.33
N LYS A 123 5.85 20.92 -13.65
CA LYS A 123 7.07 20.34 -14.26
C LYS A 123 8.40 20.91 -13.74
N ASP A 124 8.39 22.05 -13.06
CA ASP A 124 9.61 22.74 -12.61
C ASP A 124 10.02 22.39 -11.16
N ASN A 125 9.12 21.80 -10.36
CA ASN A 125 9.38 21.40 -8.98
C ASN A 125 9.20 19.89 -8.83
N ASN A 126 10.13 19.13 -9.41
CA ASN A 126 10.16 17.68 -9.32
C ASN A 126 10.55 17.21 -7.90
N ILE A 127 9.58 17.21 -6.97
CA ILE A 127 9.65 16.38 -5.77
C ILE A 127 9.16 15.00 -6.23
N ASP A 128 10.11 14.18 -6.66
CA ASP A 128 9.91 12.79 -7.04
C ASP A 128 9.49 12.02 -5.78
N TYR A 129 8.19 11.96 -5.53
CA TYR A 129 7.64 11.04 -4.56
C TYR A 129 7.79 9.64 -5.15
N ASP A 130 8.68 8.84 -4.58
CA ASP A 130 8.93 7.44 -4.91
C ASP A 130 7.71 6.56 -4.55
N TRP A 131 6.66 6.66 -5.39
CA TRP A 131 5.40 5.91 -5.28
C TRP A 131 5.58 4.40 -5.53
N GLU A 132 6.76 3.98 -5.99
CA GLU A 132 7.11 2.59 -6.32
C GLU A 132 7.18 1.68 -5.08
N LYS A 133 7.30 2.26 -3.87
CA LYS A 133 7.39 1.50 -2.60
C LYS A 133 6.05 1.15 -1.94
N LEU A 134 4.94 1.77 -2.33
CA LEU A 134 3.63 1.57 -1.68
C LEU A 134 2.68 0.70 -2.49
N GLN A 135 2.94 0.46 -3.78
CA GLN A 135 2.31 -0.59 -4.56
C GLN A 135 2.96 -1.96 -4.25
N TYR A 136 2.99 -2.37 -2.97
CA TYR A 136 3.22 -3.76 -2.65
C TYR A 136 2.00 -4.56 -3.12
N GLU A 137 2.01 -4.89 -4.40
CA GLU A 137 1.14 -5.87 -5.03
C GLU A 137 0.94 -7.00 -4.02
N LYS A 138 -0.31 -7.25 -3.63
CA LYS A 138 -0.66 -8.64 -3.35
C LYS A 138 -0.58 -9.30 -4.71
N PRO A 139 0.50 -10.03 -5.09
CA PRO A 139 0.32 -10.93 -6.19
C PRO A 139 -0.84 -11.81 -5.72
N THR A 140 -1.87 -11.93 -6.56
CA THR A 140 -2.67 -13.14 -6.54
C THR A 140 -1.63 -14.25 -6.53
N LYS A 141 -1.39 -14.84 -5.36
CA LYS A 141 -0.49 -15.98 -5.23
C LYS A 141 -1.17 -17.02 -6.08
N PHE A 142 -0.76 -17.12 -7.33
CA PHE A 142 -1.25 -18.14 -8.23
C PHE A 142 -1.16 -19.44 -7.43
N PRO A 143 -2.22 -20.26 -7.38
CA PRO A 143 -2.35 -21.32 -6.39
C PRO A 143 -1.45 -22.51 -6.74
N PHE A 144 -0.14 -22.27 -6.92
CA PHE A 144 0.90 -23.26 -7.16
C PHE A 144 0.86 -24.34 -6.09
N ALA A 145 0.61 -23.96 -4.83
CA ALA A 145 0.40 -24.91 -3.75
C ALA A 145 -0.77 -25.87 -4.02
N LEU A 146 -1.90 -25.38 -4.54
CA LEU A 146 -3.07 -26.21 -4.87
C LEU A 146 -2.76 -27.14 -6.05
N ILE A 147 -2.07 -26.65 -7.07
CA ILE A 147 -1.63 -27.47 -8.22
C ILE A 147 -0.69 -28.59 -7.75
N ILE A 148 0.27 -28.29 -6.88
CA ILE A 148 1.19 -29.28 -6.32
C ILE A 148 0.44 -30.31 -5.46
N ILE A 149 -0.55 -29.88 -4.67
CA ILE A 149 -1.39 -30.78 -3.88
C ILE A 149 -2.22 -31.71 -4.79
N VAL A 150 -2.80 -31.18 -5.88
CA VAL A 150 -3.55 -31.98 -6.85
C VAL A 150 -2.64 -32.99 -7.55
N ILE A 151 -1.44 -32.57 -7.97
CA ILE A 151 -0.43 -33.46 -8.56
C ILE A 151 0.01 -34.54 -7.56
N TYR A 152 0.23 -34.16 -6.30
CA TYR A 152 0.56 -35.10 -5.23
C TYR A 152 -0.54 -36.15 -5.04
N ILE A 153 -1.81 -35.75 -4.97
CA ILE A 153 -2.94 -36.68 -4.82
C ILE A 153 -3.04 -37.60 -6.05
N ALA A 154 -2.93 -37.06 -7.27
CA ALA A 154 -2.99 -37.85 -8.50
C ALA A 154 -1.84 -38.89 -8.58
N CYS A 155 -0.62 -38.48 -8.23
CA CYS A 155 0.54 -39.35 -8.23
C CYS A 155 0.50 -40.39 -7.09
N SER A 156 -0.05 -40.01 -5.93
CA SER A 156 -0.23 -40.90 -4.76
C SER A 156 -1.26 -41.99 -5.01
N VAL A 157 -2.35 -41.67 -5.70
CA VAL A 157 -3.36 -42.67 -6.10
C VAL A 157 -2.79 -43.63 -7.15
N TYR A 158 -2.00 -43.12 -8.10
CA TYR A 158 -1.41 -43.93 -9.17
C TYR A 158 -0.34 -44.91 -8.67
N THR A 159 0.52 -44.47 -7.74
CA THR A 159 1.66 -45.28 -7.27
C THR A 159 1.39 -46.02 -5.97
N SER A 160 0.28 -45.72 -5.25
CA SER A 160 -0.02 -46.22 -3.90
C SER A 160 1.10 -45.99 -2.87
N LEU A 161 2.09 -45.16 -3.19
CA LEU A 161 3.27 -44.87 -2.38
C LEU A 161 3.09 -43.55 -1.63
N TRP A 162 2.28 -43.56 -0.57
CA TRP A 162 2.01 -42.37 0.23
C TRP A 162 3.24 -41.82 0.98
N HIS A 163 4.17 -42.71 1.34
CA HIS A 163 5.30 -42.38 2.20
C HIS A 163 6.45 -41.62 1.55
N PRO A 164 6.90 -41.86 0.31
CA PRO A 164 7.93 -41.04 -0.33
C PRO A 164 7.37 -39.77 -0.98
N LEU A 165 6.08 -39.74 -1.33
CA LEU A 165 5.50 -38.66 -2.10
C LEU A 165 5.27 -37.35 -1.31
N TRP A 166 5.23 -37.40 0.02
CA TRP A 166 5.17 -36.20 0.87
C TRP A 166 6.34 -35.21 0.65
N ILE A 167 7.47 -35.67 0.08
CA ILE A 167 8.62 -34.83 -0.25
C ILE A 167 8.24 -33.76 -1.29
N MET A 168 7.24 -34.05 -2.14
CA MET A 168 6.70 -33.07 -3.10
C MET A 168 6.12 -31.83 -2.42
N LEU A 169 5.64 -31.94 -1.18
CA LEU A 169 5.11 -30.80 -0.44
C LEU A 169 6.20 -29.82 0.00
N LEU A 170 7.45 -30.28 0.12
CA LEU A 170 8.60 -29.42 0.43
C LEU A 170 8.99 -28.52 -0.75
N ILE A 171 8.49 -28.81 -1.95
CA ILE A 171 8.68 -27.95 -3.12
C ILE A 171 7.88 -26.64 -2.97
N ILE A 172 6.78 -26.64 -2.21
CA ILE A 172 5.93 -25.47 -2.00
C ILE A 172 6.71 -24.29 -1.38
N PRO A 173 7.34 -24.43 -0.19
CA PRO A 173 8.16 -23.37 0.38
C PRO A 173 9.36 -23.01 -0.51
N LEU A 174 9.90 -23.96 -1.30
CA LEU A 174 11.00 -23.70 -2.22
C LEU A 174 10.60 -22.74 -3.36
N ILE A 175 9.42 -22.94 -3.96
CA ILE A 175 8.90 -22.09 -5.02
C ILE A 175 8.58 -20.70 -4.48
N ASP A 176 7.88 -20.61 -3.34
CA ASP A 176 7.58 -19.32 -2.72
C ASP A 176 8.86 -18.55 -2.37
N GLY A 177 9.86 -19.25 -1.84
CA GLY A 177 11.16 -18.70 -1.54
C GLY A 177 11.97 -18.28 -2.76
N ALA A 178 11.89 -19.03 -3.86
CA ALA A 178 12.53 -18.68 -5.13
C ALA A 178 11.89 -17.44 -5.75
N ILE A 179 10.55 -17.36 -5.75
CA ILE A 179 9.81 -16.19 -6.22
C ILE A 179 10.17 -14.96 -5.37
N ALA A 180 10.23 -15.11 -4.04
CA ALA A 180 10.63 -14.04 -3.13
C ALA A 180 12.08 -13.59 -3.38
N ALA A 181 13.01 -14.52 -3.56
CA ALA A 181 14.42 -14.22 -3.85
C ALA A 181 14.61 -13.47 -5.18
N ILE A 182 13.83 -13.80 -6.21
CA ILE A 182 13.84 -13.11 -7.50
C ILE A 182 13.22 -11.72 -7.37
N LYS A 183 12.05 -11.60 -6.72
CA LYS A 183 11.32 -10.33 -6.57
C LYS A 183 12.12 -9.31 -5.76
N HIS A 184 12.71 -9.73 -4.66
CA HIS A 184 13.48 -8.84 -3.78
C HIS A 184 14.96 -8.72 -4.17
N ARG A 185 15.42 -9.45 -5.20
CA ARG A 185 16.84 -9.60 -5.56
C ARG A 185 17.74 -9.90 -4.35
N ASP A 186 17.19 -10.59 -3.36
CA ASP A 186 17.81 -10.91 -2.08
C ASP A 186 17.89 -12.42 -1.95
N LEU A 187 19.05 -12.97 -2.29
CA LEU A 187 19.34 -14.40 -2.19
C LEU A 187 19.22 -14.93 -0.75
N ASN A 188 19.22 -14.06 0.27
CA ASN A 188 19.02 -14.45 1.67
C ASN A 188 17.60 -14.95 1.96
N GLN A 189 16.62 -14.55 1.15
CA GLN A 189 15.23 -14.98 1.33
C GLN A 189 14.97 -16.40 0.83
N PHE A 190 15.94 -17.01 0.14
CA PHE A 190 15.79 -18.36 -0.36
C PHE A 190 15.88 -19.40 0.79
N PRO A 191 14.91 -20.31 0.92
CA PRO A 191 14.85 -21.31 1.99
C PRO A 191 15.78 -22.49 1.66
N TYR A 192 17.07 -22.22 1.66
CA TYR A 192 18.11 -23.22 1.40
C TYR A 192 18.05 -24.47 2.31
N PRO A 193 17.71 -24.38 3.62
CA PRO A 193 17.54 -25.56 4.47
C PRO A 193 16.47 -26.53 3.97
N VAL A 194 15.41 -26.02 3.34
CA VAL A 194 14.35 -26.85 2.75
C VAL A 194 14.87 -27.59 1.53
N LEU A 195 15.70 -26.93 0.71
CA LEU A 195 16.35 -27.56 -0.44
C LEU A 195 17.31 -28.68 0.00
N ALA A 196 18.15 -28.41 1.01
CA ALA A 196 19.07 -29.39 1.57
C ALA A 196 18.32 -30.60 2.15
N LEU A 197 17.20 -30.35 2.84
CA LEU A 197 16.34 -31.40 3.38
C LEU A 197 15.64 -32.19 2.26
N LEU A 198 15.15 -31.54 1.21
CA LEU A 198 14.56 -32.21 0.05
C LEU A 198 15.56 -33.16 -0.61
N TYR A 199 16.79 -32.69 -0.84
CA TYR A 199 17.87 -33.50 -1.40
C TYR A 199 18.23 -34.67 -0.48
N PHE A 200 18.39 -34.41 0.82
CA PHE A 200 18.69 -35.45 1.81
C PHE A 200 17.63 -36.56 1.85
N LEU A 201 16.35 -36.19 1.81
CA LEU A 201 15.26 -37.15 1.78
C LEU A 201 15.20 -37.92 0.45
N TYR A 202 15.48 -37.26 -0.68
CA TYR A 202 15.56 -37.92 -1.97
C TYR A 202 16.60 -39.05 -1.97
N GLU A 203 17.84 -38.75 -1.55
CA GLU A 203 18.91 -39.75 -1.47
C GLU A 203 18.62 -40.85 -0.42
N GLY A 204 17.98 -40.49 0.69
CA GLY A 204 17.61 -41.43 1.74
C GLY A 204 16.51 -42.43 1.34
N PHE A 205 15.50 -41.98 0.59
CA PHE A 205 14.36 -42.83 0.21
C PHE A 205 14.57 -43.60 -1.10
N PHE A 206 15.31 -43.04 -2.07
CA PHE A 206 15.51 -43.67 -3.37
C PHE A 206 16.81 -44.47 -3.45
N GLU A 207 17.91 -43.91 -2.94
CA GLU A 207 19.21 -44.59 -2.98
C GLU A 207 19.52 -45.36 -1.68
N TYR A 208 18.73 -45.15 -0.61
CA TYR A 208 18.96 -45.72 0.73
C TYR A 208 20.30 -45.29 1.36
N VAL A 209 20.87 -44.20 0.84
CA VAL A 209 22.16 -43.67 1.26
C VAL A 209 21.91 -42.56 2.29
N TRP A 210 21.88 -42.94 3.57
CA TRP A 210 21.65 -41.99 4.67
C TRP A 210 22.94 -41.40 5.25
N SER A 211 24.01 -42.21 5.30
CA SER A 211 25.20 -41.93 6.10
C SER A 211 26.23 -40.94 5.51
N PRO A 212 26.38 -40.76 4.19
CA PRO A 212 27.22 -39.66 3.67
C PRO A 212 26.40 -38.38 3.39
N THR A 213 25.08 -38.49 3.25
CA THR A 213 24.23 -37.41 2.72
C THR A 213 23.99 -36.28 3.71
N TRP A 214 24.11 -36.54 5.03
CA TRP A 214 23.98 -35.49 6.06
C TRP A 214 25.02 -34.36 5.91
N ILE A 215 26.12 -34.61 5.18
CA ILE A 215 27.12 -33.58 4.86
C ILE A 215 26.49 -32.38 4.16
N ILE A 216 25.35 -32.55 3.46
CA ILE A 216 24.64 -31.43 2.85
C ILE A 216 24.12 -30.41 3.87
N PHE A 217 23.88 -30.78 5.13
CA PHE A 217 23.48 -29.79 6.14
C PHE A 217 24.63 -28.83 6.49
N LEU A 218 25.88 -29.23 6.26
CA LEU A 218 27.05 -28.36 6.45
C LEU A 218 27.19 -27.29 5.37
N THR A 219 26.48 -27.43 4.24
CA THR A 219 26.46 -26.38 3.22
C THR A 219 25.53 -25.23 3.60
N ILE A 220 24.64 -25.40 4.59
CA ILE A 220 23.70 -24.36 5.02
C ILE A 220 24.45 -23.13 5.58
N PRO A 221 25.36 -23.26 6.57
CA PRO A 221 26.15 -22.11 7.03
C PRO A 221 26.99 -21.49 5.91
N VAL A 222 27.57 -22.31 5.04
CA VAL A 222 28.41 -21.87 3.92
C VAL A 222 27.61 -21.04 2.92
N TYR A 223 26.42 -21.49 2.57
CA TYR A 223 25.50 -20.76 1.68
C TYR A 223 25.19 -19.36 2.23
N TYR A 224 24.73 -19.27 3.48
CA TYR A 224 24.38 -17.98 4.08
C TYR A 224 25.61 -17.08 4.28
N ALA A 225 26.79 -17.65 4.57
CA ALA A 225 28.03 -16.89 4.63
C ALA A 225 28.38 -16.25 3.27
N ILE A 226 28.28 -17.00 2.17
CA ILE A 226 28.54 -16.50 0.82
C ILE A 226 27.52 -15.43 0.42
N VAL A 227 26.24 -15.68 0.66
CA VAL A 227 25.19 -14.71 0.31
C VAL A 227 25.34 -13.43 1.11
N ASN A 228 25.61 -13.52 2.41
CA ASN A 228 25.82 -12.34 3.25
C ASN A 228 27.05 -11.55 2.80
N TYR A 229 28.14 -12.24 2.42
CA TYR A 229 29.32 -11.60 1.83
C TYR A 229 29.00 -10.87 0.51
N TYR A 230 28.21 -11.48 -0.38
CA TYR A 230 27.80 -10.85 -1.63
C TYR A 230 26.92 -9.61 -1.39
N ASN A 231 25.96 -9.71 -0.48
CA ASN A 231 25.07 -8.61 -0.11
C ASN A 231 25.83 -7.44 0.54
N TYR A 232 26.82 -7.73 1.38
CA TYR A 232 27.74 -6.73 1.94
C TYR A 232 28.49 -5.98 0.83
N ARG A 233 29.05 -6.71 -0.14
CA ARG A 233 29.80 -6.12 -1.25
C ARG A 233 28.91 -5.29 -2.18
N ARG A 234 27.67 -5.74 -2.44
CA ARG A 234 26.68 -5.01 -3.25
C ARG A 234 26.30 -3.68 -2.60
N LYS A 235 26.00 -3.66 -1.29
CA LYS A 235 25.70 -2.42 -0.55
C LYS A 235 26.85 -1.42 -0.59
N LYS A 236 28.09 -1.90 -0.40
CA LYS A 236 29.29 -1.06 -0.45
C LYS A 236 29.55 -0.46 -1.84
N ARG A 237 29.14 -1.14 -2.92
CA ARG A 237 29.29 -0.61 -4.28
C ARG A 237 28.29 0.52 -4.55
N ASN A 238 27.02 0.29 -4.23
CA ASN A 238 25.98 1.30 -4.40
C ASN A 238 26.30 2.58 -3.62
N GLN A 239 26.78 2.46 -2.37
CA GLN A 239 27.15 3.63 -1.55
C GLN A 239 28.35 4.43 -2.10
N LYS A 240 29.16 3.83 -2.98
CA LYS A 240 30.30 4.50 -3.63
C LYS A 240 29.91 5.20 -4.93
N ASP A 241 28.80 4.78 -5.55
CA ASP A 241 28.27 5.39 -6.77
C ASP A 241 27.44 6.66 -6.43
N ASP A 242 26.98 6.79 -5.17
CA ASP A 242 26.19 7.92 -4.65
C ASP A 242 27.03 9.04 -3.99
N ALA A 243 28.37 8.90 -3.92
CA ALA A 243 29.29 9.81 -3.22
C ALA A 243 30.33 10.42 -4.16
#